data_AF-A0A9D4FBY9-F1
#
_entry.id   AF-A0A9D4FBY9-F1
#
_cell.length_a   1.000
_cell.length_b   1.000
_cell.length_c   1.000
_cell.angle_alpha   90.00
_cell.angle_beta   90.00
_cell.angle_gamma   90.00
#
_symmetry.space_group_name_H-M   'P 1'
#
loop_
_entity.id
_entity.type
_entity.pdbx_description
1 polymer ?
#
loop_
_entity_poly.entity_id
_entity_poly.type
_entity_poly.pdbx_seq_one_letter_code
_entity_poly.pdbx_strand_id
1 'polypeptide(L)'
;MMDQSIATIVHVSLLIYVIYDVDEVMQTLKVSASLRLSWRDEHLVWNPSDYDGIQTGVYPQNSVWKPDVSVKNSVDDFKTLGDQTLNVIVTSDGIVTWEPYQVVLTIQYALVFVFSFKNVF
;
A
#
# COMPACT_ATOMS: atom_id res chain seq x y z
N MET A 1 -15.60 -8.81 23.13
CA MET A 1 -16.28 -8.37 21.89
C MET A 1 -15.52 -7.14 21.43
N MET A 2 -14.97 -7.15 20.22
CA MET A 2 -14.14 -6.06 19.71
C MET A 2 -15.01 -4.81 19.52
N ASP A 3 -14.45 -3.65 19.84
CA ASP A 3 -15.14 -2.38 19.63
C ASP A 3 -15.11 -2.02 18.15
N GLN A 4 -16.23 -2.22 17.46
CA GLN A 4 -16.39 -1.89 16.04
C GLN A 4 -16.46 -0.36 15.80
N SER A 5 -16.42 0.46 16.85
CA SER A 5 -16.37 1.92 16.72
C SER A 5 -14.96 2.47 16.43
N ILE A 6 -13.92 1.64 16.61
CA ILE A 6 -12.52 2.06 16.40
C ILE A 6 -12.07 1.67 14.99
N ALA A 7 -11.69 2.68 14.21
CA ALA A 7 -11.14 2.49 12.87
C ALA A 7 -9.65 2.13 12.92
N THR A 8 -9.24 1.14 12.12
CA THR A 8 -7.81 0.84 11.89
C THR A 8 -7.19 1.94 11.05
N ILE A 9 -6.21 2.65 11.62
CA ILE A 9 -5.42 3.65 10.90
C ILE A 9 -4.34 2.94 10.11
N VAL A 10 -4.33 3.15 8.79
CA VAL A 10 -3.33 2.61 7.88
C VAL A 10 -2.42 3.75 7.40
N HIS A 11 -1.14 3.65 7.72
CA HIS A 11 -0.10 4.52 7.22
C HIS A 11 0.38 3.99 5.88
N VAL A 12 0.34 4.83 4.85
CA VAL A 12 0.78 4.48 3.50
C VAL A 12 1.95 5.36 3.12
N SER A 13 3.05 4.74 2.68
CA SER A 13 4.23 5.41 2.15
C SER A 13 4.50 4.93 0.74
N LEU A 14 4.76 5.87 -0.18
CA LEU A 14 5.25 5.58 -1.52
C LEU A 14 6.75 5.86 -1.56
N LEU A 15 7.56 4.83 -1.79
CA LEU A 15 9.00 4.95 -1.89
C LEU A 15 9.37 4.92 -3.37
N ILE A 16 9.75 6.07 -3.92
CA ILE A 16 10.19 6.19 -5.32
C ILE A 16 11.70 5.91 -5.38
N TYR A 17 12.09 4.95 -6.21
CA TYR A 17 13.49 4.59 -6.42
C TYR A 17 14.08 5.30 -7.65
N VAL A 18 13.36 5.28 -8.77
CA VAL A 18 13.82 5.82 -10.06
C VAL A 18 12.64 6.40 -10.83
N ILE A 19 12.88 7.55 -11.47
CA ILE A 19 12.02 8.08 -12.53
C ILE A 19 12.63 7.65 -13.86
N TYR A 20 11.90 6.84 -14.63
CA TYR A 20 12.37 6.34 -15.92
C TYR A 20 12.08 7.33 -17.04
N ASP A 21 10.87 7.90 -17.06
CA ASP A 21 10.42 8.73 -18.16
C ASP A 21 9.25 9.65 -17.73
N VAL A 22 9.14 10.77 -18.43
CA VAL A 22 8.04 11.73 -18.32
C VAL A 22 7.58 12.07 -19.73
N ASP A 23 6.40 11.59 -20.11
CA ASP A 23 5.75 11.98 -21.36
C ASP A 23 4.78 13.13 -21.08
N GLU A 24 5.20 14.35 -21.44
CA GLU A 24 4.40 15.55 -21.25
C GLU A 24 3.15 15.59 -22.14
N VAL A 25 3.20 14.94 -23.32
CA VAL A 25 2.08 14.93 -24.29
C VAL A 25 1.01 13.96 -23.84
N MET A 26 1.40 12.75 -23.42
CA MET A 26 0.47 11.75 -22.87
C MET A 26 0.15 11.98 -21.39
N GLN A 27 0.84 12.93 -20.75
CA GLN A 27 0.76 13.23 -19.32
C GLN A 27 1.01 11.99 -18.46
N THR A 28 2.03 11.21 -18.82
CA THR A 28 2.40 10.00 -18.10
C THR A 28 3.74 10.14 -17.42
N LEU A 29 3.83 9.59 -16.21
CA LEU A 29 5.06 9.48 -15.45
C LEU A 29 5.33 7.99 -15.23
N LYS A 30 6.51 7.53 -15.65
CA LYS A 30 6.96 6.15 -15.47
C LYS A 30 7.99 6.10 -14.34
N VAL A 31 7.64 5.45 -13.24
CA VAL A 31 8.53 5.30 -12.07
C VAL A 31 8.68 3.85 -11.63
N SER A 32 9.81 3.58 -11.01
CA SER A 32 9.99 2.44 -10.10
C SER A 32 9.67 2.91 -8.69
N ALA A 33 8.63 2.36 -8.08
CA ALA A 33 8.29 2.64 -6.69
C ALA A 33 7.81 1.38 -5.95
N SER A 34 7.89 1.42 -4.62
CA SER A 34 7.23 0.45 -3.74
C SER A 34 6.22 1.14 -2.83
N LEU A 35 5.22 0.37 -2.41
CA LEU A 35 4.27 0.78 -1.39
C LEU A 35 4.65 0.10 -0.08
N ARG A 36 4.73 0.90 0.99
CA ARG A 36 4.84 0.42 2.35
C ARG A 36 3.56 0.79 3.09
N LEU A 37 2.88 -0.23 3.61
CA LEU A 37 1.71 -0.08 4.43
C LEU A 37 2.05 -0.50 5.86
N SER A 38 1.60 0.27 6.83
CA SER A 38 1.73 -0.09 8.24
C SER A 38 0.46 0.24 9.02
N TRP A 39 0.05 -0.68 9.88
CA TRP A 39 -1.11 -0.55 10.75
C TRP A 39 -0.84 -1.27 12.07
N ARG A 40 -1.63 -0.97 13.09
CA ARG A 40 -1.60 -1.71 14.36
C ARG A 40 -2.66 -2.79 14.36
N ASP A 41 -2.26 -4.02 14.69
CA ASP A 41 -3.15 -5.15 14.94
C ASP A 41 -3.04 -5.56 16.42
N GLU A 42 -4.13 -5.36 17.16
CA GLU A 42 -4.16 -5.63 18.60
C GLU A 42 -4.14 -7.13 18.92
N HIS A 43 -4.44 -7.99 17.95
CA HIS A 43 -4.39 -9.44 18.11
C HIS A 43 -2.97 -10.00 17.98
N LEU A 44 -2.03 -9.20 17.47
CA LEU A 44 -0.65 -9.59 17.25
C LEU A 44 0.32 -8.86 18.20
N VAL A 45 -0.13 -8.60 19.43
CA VAL A 45 0.69 -8.03 20.50
C VAL A 45 1.17 -9.15 21.41
N TRP A 46 2.46 -9.15 21.76
CA TRP A 46 3.02 -10.07 22.73
C TRP A 46 4.07 -9.39 23.60
N ASN A 47 4.32 -9.93 24.80
CA ASN A 47 5.44 -9.51 25.62
C ASN A 47 6.69 -10.29 25.19
N PRO A 48 7.77 -9.64 24.73
CA PRO A 48 8.99 -10.34 24.32
C PRO A 48 9.56 -11.26 25.39
N SER A 49 9.35 -10.95 26.68
CA SER A 49 9.84 -11.76 27.80
C SER A 49 9.23 -13.16 27.85
N ASP A 50 8.03 -13.34 27.28
CA ASP A 50 7.33 -14.64 27.22
C ASP A 50 7.83 -15.50 26.04
N TYR A 51 8.65 -14.93 25.15
CA TYR A 51 9.11 -15.53 23.89
C TYR A 51 10.63 -15.30 23.69
N ASP A 52 11.45 -15.57 24.71
CA ASP A 52 12.92 -15.49 24.66
C ASP A 52 13.48 -14.15 24.12
N GLY A 53 12.75 -13.05 24.34
CA GLY A 53 13.13 -11.71 23.89
C GLY A 53 12.83 -11.42 22.42
N ILE A 54 12.05 -12.26 21.72
CA ILE A 54 11.65 -12.03 20.33
C ILE A 54 10.79 -10.76 20.25
N GLN A 55 11.25 -9.77 19.50
CA GLN A 55 10.56 -8.49 19.28
C GLN A 55 9.88 -8.39 17.91
N THR A 56 10.18 -9.31 16.99
CA THR A 56 9.69 -9.25 15.61
C THR A 56 9.42 -10.66 15.10
N GLY A 57 8.28 -10.83 14.43
CA GLY A 57 7.88 -12.05 13.73
C GLY A 57 7.65 -11.79 12.25
N VAL A 58 7.83 -12.83 11.45
CA VAL A 58 7.56 -12.82 10.00
C VAL A 58 6.46 -13.83 9.73
N TYR A 59 5.38 -13.38 9.08
CA TYR A 59 4.19 -14.19 8.84
C TYR A 59 3.81 -14.14 7.36
N PRO A 60 3.28 -15.23 6.78
CA PRO A 60 2.66 -15.17 5.46
C PRO A 60 1.57 -14.09 5.42
N GLN A 61 1.53 -13.25 4.40
CA GLN A 61 0.55 -12.15 4.33
C GLN A 61 -0.92 -12.61 4.31
N ASN A 62 -1.16 -13.90 4.07
CA ASN A 62 -2.50 -14.50 4.02
C ASN A 62 -2.96 -15.00 5.38
N SER A 63 -2.07 -15.05 6.39
CA SER A 63 -2.44 -15.39 7.77
C SER A 63 -2.74 -14.15 8.62
N VAL A 64 -2.59 -12.94 8.07
CA VAL A 64 -2.82 -11.67 8.75
C VAL A 64 -3.82 -10.85 7.93
N TRP A 65 -4.76 -10.17 8.59
CA TRP A 65 -5.62 -9.22 7.91
C TRP A 65 -4.78 -8.12 7.28
N LYS A 66 -5.07 -7.72 6.04
CA LYS A 66 -4.40 -6.63 5.34
C LYS A 66 -5.42 -5.76 4.61
N PRO A 67 -5.16 -4.46 4.45
CA PRO A 67 -6.05 -3.57 3.71
C PRO A 67 -5.99 -3.87 2.20
N ASP A 68 -7.16 -3.84 1.55
CA ASP A 68 -7.25 -3.92 0.10
C ASP A 68 -6.89 -2.55 -0.52
N VAL A 69 -5.74 -2.47 -1.19
CA VAL A 69 -5.24 -1.23 -1.80
C VAL A 69 -4.99 -1.42 -3.29
N SER A 70 -5.41 -0.43 -4.08
CA SER A 70 -5.26 -0.41 -5.54
C SER A 70 -4.85 0.97 -6.05
N VAL A 71 -4.01 1.02 -7.08
CA VAL A 71 -3.61 2.27 -7.74
C VAL A 71 -4.62 2.60 -8.85
N LYS A 72 -5.46 3.61 -8.65
CA LYS A 72 -6.54 3.97 -9.60
C LYS A 72 -6.05 4.55 -10.91
N ASN A 73 -4.94 5.29 -10.89
CA ASN A 73 -4.43 6.02 -12.06
C ASN A 73 -3.32 5.25 -12.79
N SER A 74 -3.25 3.93 -12.61
CA SER A 74 -2.31 3.10 -13.36
C SER A 74 -2.80 2.94 -14.79
N VAL A 75 -1.91 3.18 -15.76
CA VAL A 75 -2.16 2.94 -17.19
C VAL A 75 -1.99 1.45 -17.53
N ASP A 76 -1.32 0.68 -16.68
CA ASP A 76 -1.16 -0.76 -16.80
C ASP A 76 -2.36 -1.52 -16.20
N ASP A 77 -2.65 -2.72 -16.73
CA ASP A 77 -3.73 -3.58 -16.23
C ASP A 77 -3.64 -3.78 -14.70
N PHE A 78 -4.80 -3.79 -14.04
CA PHE A 78 -4.95 -3.96 -12.60
C PHE A 78 -4.13 -5.17 -12.10
N LYS A 79 -3.01 -4.90 -11.42
CA LYS A 79 -2.26 -5.92 -10.68
C LYS A 79 -2.59 -5.79 -9.21
N THR A 80 -3.08 -6.88 -8.62
CA THR A 80 -3.13 -7.02 -7.17
C THR A 80 -1.73 -6.76 -6.61
N LEU A 81 -1.65 -5.92 -5.58
CA LEU A 81 -0.38 -5.65 -4.91
C LEU A 81 0.09 -6.92 -4.20
N GLY A 82 1.27 -7.39 -4.58
CA GLY A 82 1.89 -8.60 -4.04
C GLY A 82 1.50 -9.90 -4.75
N ASP A 83 2.30 -10.96 -4.50
CA ASP A 83 1.96 -12.35 -4.87
C ASP A 83 1.58 -13.14 -3.62
N GLN A 84 1.11 -14.38 -3.72
CA GLN A 84 0.70 -15.16 -2.53
C GLN A 84 1.87 -15.59 -1.62
N THR A 85 3.11 -15.40 -2.03
CA THR A 85 4.33 -15.83 -1.35
C THR A 85 4.93 -14.76 -0.45
N LEU A 86 4.46 -13.52 -0.50
CA LEU A 86 5.02 -12.45 0.36
C LEU A 86 4.62 -12.62 1.83
N ASN A 87 5.52 -12.11 2.66
CA ASN A 87 5.35 -12.05 4.11
C ASN A 87 5.05 -10.63 4.58
N VAL A 88 4.53 -10.54 5.80
CA VAL A 88 4.44 -9.32 6.60
C VAL A 88 5.39 -9.42 7.77
N ILE A 89 5.90 -8.26 8.20
CA ILE A 89 6.70 -8.14 9.40
C ILE A 89 5.79 -7.61 10.50
N VAL A 90 5.83 -8.22 11.67
CA VAL A 90 5.04 -7.79 12.83
C VAL A 90 5.98 -7.56 14.00
N THR A 91 5.85 -6.44 14.69
CA THR A 91 6.59 -6.13 15.91
C THR A 91 5.76 -6.46 17.15
N SER A 92 6.41 -6.68 18.29
CA SER A 92 5.76 -7.13 19.52
C SER A 92 4.70 -6.18 20.09
N ASP A 93 4.76 -4.90 19.74
CA ASP A 93 3.75 -3.88 20.06
C ASP A 93 2.53 -3.88 19.12
N GLY A 94 2.49 -4.84 18.18
CA GLY A 94 1.37 -5.09 17.26
C GLY A 94 1.46 -4.29 15.96
N ILE A 95 2.60 -3.66 15.64
CA ILE A 95 2.73 -2.96 14.35
C ILE A 95 3.01 -3.97 13.25
N VAL A 96 2.12 -4.03 12.28
CA VAL A 96 2.28 -4.81 11.07
C VAL A 96 2.82 -3.91 9.97
N THR A 97 3.79 -4.41 9.22
CA THR A 97 4.37 -3.77 8.04
C THR A 97 4.28 -4.71 6.85
N TRP A 98 3.67 -4.21 5.77
CA TRP A 98 3.51 -4.93 4.52
C TRP A 98 4.09 -4.11 3.37
N GLU A 99 5.03 -4.70 2.65
CA GLU A 99 5.71 -4.11 1.50
C GLU A 99 5.51 -5.01 0.28
N PRO A 100 4.35 -4.93 -0.39
CA PRO A 100 4.16 -5.64 -1.64
C PRO A 100 5.15 -5.12 -2.69
N TYR A 101 5.81 -6.06 -3.37
CA TYR A 101 6.98 -5.80 -4.21
C TYR A 101 6.76 -4.72 -5.29
N GLN A 102 7.89 -4.17 -5.74
CA GLN A 102 8.08 -3.08 -6.71
C GLN A 102 7.07 -3.06 -7.85
N VAL A 103 6.38 -1.93 -7.98
CA VAL A 103 5.48 -1.66 -9.11
C VAL A 103 6.20 -0.68 -10.04
N VAL A 104 6.39 -1.08 -11.30
CA VAL A 104 6.62 -0.10 -12.36
C VAL A 104 5.27 0.55 -12.58
N LEU A 105 5.15 1.80 -12.15
CA LEU A 105 3.92 2.55 -12.27
C LEU A 105 4.04 3.50 -13.45
N THR A 106 3.18 3.29 -14.44
CA THR A 106 2.84 4.33 -15.41
C THR A 106 1.61 5.05 -14.85
N ILE A 107 1.79 6.25 -14.30
CA ILE A 107 0.68 7.05 -13.76
C ILE A 107 0.35 8.21 -14.69
N GLN A 108 -0.95 8.44 -14.91
CA GLN A 108 -1.43 9.62 -15.61
C GLN A 108 -1.65 10.77 -14.62
N TYR A 109 -1.04 11.94 -14.87
CA TYR A 109 -1.14 13.12 -13.99
C TYR A 109 -2.02 14.24 -14.56
N ALA A 110 -2.87 13.92 -15.55
CA ALA A 110 -3.77 14.88 -16.17
C ALA A 110 -4.60 15.65 -15.12
N LEU A 111 -4.39 16.97 -15.05
CA LEU A 111 -5.29 17.88 -14.37
C LEU A 111 -6.66 17.79 -15.04
N VAL A 112 -7.62 17.10 -14.41
CA VAL A 112 -8.99 17.08 -14.89
C VAL A 112 -9.61 18.45 -14.65
N PHE A 113 -9.40 19.41 -15.56
CA PHE A 113 -10.29 20.57 -15.68
C PHE A 113 -11.56 20.12 -16.40
N VAL A 114 -12.59 19.72 -15.65
CA VAL A 114 -13.94 19.54 -16.22
C VAL A 114 -14.55 20.93 -16.45
N PHE A 115 -14.38 21.49 -17.65
CA PHE A 115 -15.27 22.55 -18.12
C PHE A 115 -16.35 21.95 -19.01
N SER A 116 -17.54 21.74 -18.45
CA SER A 116 -18.73 21.42 -19.22
C SER A 116 -19.30 22.70 -19.83
N PHE A 117 -18.86 23.07 -21.04
CA PHE A 117 -19.65 23.98 -21.87
C PHE A 117 -20.77 23.16 -22.53
N LYS A 118 -21.97 23.22 -21.96
CA LYS A 118 -23.18 22.94 -22.75
C LYS A 118 -23.31 24.09 -23.75
N ASN A 119 -22.89 23.86 -25.00
CA ASN A 119 -23.29 24.72 -26.10
C ASN A 119 -24.81 24.60 -26.26
N VAL A 120 -25.53 25.63 -25.83
CA VAL A 120 -26.91 25.87 -26.24
C VAL A 120 -26.83 26.76 -27.47
N PHE A 121 -27.08 26.17 -28.64
CA PHE A 121 -27.74 26.87 -29.75
C PHE A 121 -29.17 26.32 -29.81
#